data_AF-A0A453G9P7-F1
#
_entry.id   AF-A0A453G9P7-F1
#
_cell.length_a   1.000
_cell.length_b   1.000
_cell.length_c   1.000
_cell.angle_alpha   90.00
_cell.angle_beta   90.00
_cell.angle_gamma   90.00
#
_symmetry.space_group_name_H-M   'P 1'
#
loop_
_entity.id
_entity.type
_entity.pdbx_description
1 polymer ?
#
loop_
_entity_poly.entity_id
_entity_poly.type
_entity_poly.pdbx_seq_one_letter_code
_entity_poly.pdbx_strand_id
1 'polypeptide(L)'
;MLLKDLEVEGLIVPKNASNTQQFQDHRNIFDAMDIQLSTPTRGKRSAGSKIAASLDKPVDWPVRMSKGGPRAGLYEFCKKLQWPAPNFDCAKVEQSVPTPQGQGFTFASTIKLHIPNSDVISLTGDCFADKKSAMDSAALLMLYELQQRGRLQVQEIHVS
;
A
#
# COMPACT_ATOMS: atom_id res chain seq x y z
N MET A 1 -42.12 -19.51 18.73
CA MET A 1 -41.38 -19.45 20.00
C MET A 1 -40.32 -20.55 19.94
N LEU A 2 -39.01 -20.38 20.16
CA LEU A 2 -38.23 -19.30 20.80
C LEU A 2 -36.74 -19.43 20.42
N LEU A 3 -36.06 -18.29 20.32
CA LEU A 3 -34.64 -18.11 20.69
C LEU A 3 -34.49 -18.46 22.18
N LYS A 4 -33.62 -19.41 22.53
CA LYS A 4 -32.96 -19.59 23.84
C LYS A 4 -32.24 -20.95 23.80
N ASP A 5 -30.92 -20.92 23.72
CA ASP A 5 -30.02 -21.78 24.48
C ASP A 5 -28.59 -21.32 24.15
N LEU A 6 -28.20 -20.27 24.89
CA LEU A 6 -26.85 -19.74 24.96
C LEU A 6 -26.02 -20.63 25.91
N GLU A 7 -24.82 -20.98 25.47
CA GLU A 7 -23.58 -21.14 26.25
C GLU A 7 -23.57 -22.04 27.49
N VAL A 8 -22.84 -23.16 27.39
CA VAL A 8 -22.14 -23.93 28.46
C VAL A 8 -21.44 -25.07 27.69
N GLU A 9 -20.13 -25.27 27.59
CA GLU A 9 -18.94 -24.95 28.38
C GLU A 9 -17.71 -24.97 27.44
N GLY A 10 -16.59 -24.40 27.89
CA GLY A 10 -15.41 -24.08 27.08
C GLY A 10 -14.51 -25.24 26.62
N LEU A 11 -13.36 -24.80 26.07
CA LEU A 11 -12.18 -25.52 25.54
C LEU A 11 -12.15 -25.80 24.02
N ILE A 12 -11.49 -24.93 23.26
CA ILE A 12 -10.13 -25.13 22.68
C ILE A 12 -9.94 -24.20 21.48
N VAL A 13 -8.98 -23.28 21.64
CA VAL A 13 -8.33 -22.55 20.55
C VAL A 13 -7.64 -23.57 19.62
N PRO A 14 -7.94 -23.65 18.32
CA PRO A 14 -7.03 -24.30 17.39
C PRO A 14 -5.84 -23.37 17.17
N LYS A 15 -4.81 -23.63 17.97
CA LYS A 15 -3.45 -23.14 17.82
C LYS A 15 -2.79 -24.00 16.75
N ASN A 16 -2.36 -23.38 15.65
CA ASN A 16 -1.43 -23.85 14.60
C ASN A 16 -1.98 -24.02 13.17
N ALA A 17 -1.74 -23.01 12.35
CA ALA A 17 -1.26 -23.25 10.98
C ALA A 17 -0.28 -22.12 10.67
N SER A 18 1.00 -22.38 10.98
CA SER A 18 2.10 -21.62 10.41
C SER A 18 2.05 -21.78 8.89
N ASN A 19 1.73 -20.71 8.18
CA ASN A 19 2.15 -20.59 6.79
C ASN A 19 2.63 -19.17 6.53
N THR A 20 3.87 -18.94 6.95
CA THR A 20 4.71 -17.86 6.45
C THR A 20 5.01 -18.14 4.98
N GLN A 21 4.15 -17.67 4.06
CA GLN A 21 4.58 -17.49 2.67
C GLN A 21 5.21 -16.10 2.53
N GLN A 22 6.53 -16.13 2.68
CA GLN A 22 7.45 -15.18 2.09
C GLN A 22 7.09 -14.95 0.61
N PHE A 23 6.83 -13.70 0.25
CA PHE A 23 7.16 -13.18 -1.08
C PHE A 23 8.05 -11.94 -0.82
N GLN A 24 9.30 -12.21 -0.46
CA GLN A 24 10.47 -12.11 -1.34
C GLN A 24 10.81 -10.67 -1.73
N ASP A 25 11.65 -10.12 -0.85
CA ASP A 25 12.75 -9.20 -1.09
C ASP A 25 13.33 -9.37 -2.51
N HIS A 26 13.16 -8.36 -3.35
CA HIS A 26 14.00 -8.14 -4.52
C HIS A 26 14.79 -6.84 -4.32
N ARG A 27 15.73 -6.85 -3.37
CA ARG A 27 16.99 -6.15 -3.59
C ARG A 27 17.75 -6.89 -4.67
N ASN A 28 18.09 -6.20 -5.76
CA ASN A 28 19.43 -6.26 -6.35
C ASN A 28 19.61 -5.32 -7.56
N ILE A 29 20.85 -4.83 -7.65
CA ILE A 29 21.51 -4.18 -8.79
C ILE A 29 21.28 -2.67 -8.92
N PHE A 30 21.92 -1.90 -8.04
CA PHE A 30 22.73 -0.78 -8.53
C PHE A 30 24.18 -1.20 -8.36
N ASP A 31 24.77 -1.61 -9.47
CA ASP A 31 26.18 -1.89 -9.61
C ASP A 31 26.96 -0.57 -9.69
N ALA A 32 28.16 -0.59 -9.10
CA ALA A 32 29.33 0.25 -9.37
C ALA A 32 29.21 1.80 -9.29
N MET A 33 29.88 2.45 -8.32
CA MET A 33 31.29 2.88 -8.44
C MET A 33 31.73 3.79 -7.26
N ASP A 34 32.83 3.36 -6.66
CA ASP A 34 33.96 4.10 -6.08
C ASP A 34 33.84 4.96 -4.80
N ILE A 35 34.75 4.62 -3.88
CA ILE A 35 34.98 5.16 -2.55
C ILE A 35 36.11 6.17 -2.65
N GLN A 36 35.82 7.46 -2.44
CA GLN A 36 36.74 8.48 -1.94
C GLN A 36 35.85 9.61 -1.39
N LEU A 37 36.01 10.27 -0.23
CA LEU A 37 37.09 10.36 0.74
C LEU A 37 36.59 11.35 1.83
N SER A 38 36.98 11.13 3.09
CA SER A 38 37.05 12.10 4.21
C SER A 38 35.79 12.55 4.98
N THR A 39 35.66 12.05 6.22
CA THR A 39 35.25 12.84 7.41
C THR A 39 36.29 13.94 7.71
N PRO A 40 36.09 14.97 8.59
CA PRO A 40 35.09 15.09 9.66
C PRO A 40 34.48 16.52 9.84
N THR A 41 33.54 16.71 10.77
CA THR A 41 33.62 17.73 11.85
C THR A 41 32.25 18.13 12.41
N ARG A 42 32.17 17.99 13.73
CA ARG A 42 31.23 18.51 14.72
C ARG A 42 30.81 19.97 14.47
N GLY A 43 29.50 20.21 14.41
CA GLY A 43 28.92 21.56 14.46
C GLY A 43 27.48 21.54 14.95
N LYS A 44 27.28 21.78 16.25
CA LYS A 44 25.98 22.16 16.81
C LYS A 44 25.62 23.54 16.26
N ARG A 45 24.49 23.66 15.55
CA ARG A 45 23.75 24.92 15.42
C ARG A 45 22.26 24.60 15.44
N SER A 46 21.62 24.94 16.56
CA SER A 46 20.19 25.25 16.60
C SER A 46 19.93 26.38 15.61
N ALA A 47 19.11 26.13 14.61
CA ALA A 47 18.57 27.16 13.75
C ALA A 47 17.11 26.81 13.46
N GLY A 48 16.22 27.55 14.14
CA GLY A 48 14.88 27.92 13.70
C GLY A 48 14.05 26.85 13.02
N SER A 49 13.11 26.29 13.79
CA SER A 49 11.84 25.80 13.27
C SER A 49 11.24 26.84 12.30
N LYS A 50 11.34 26.56 10.99
CA LYS A 50 10.65 27.30 9.90
C LYS A 50 9.76 26.39 9.06
N ILE A 51 9.53 25.15 9.49
CA ILE A 51 8.81 24.13 8.71
C ILE A 51 7.30 24.04 9.04
N ALA A 52 6.78 24.97 9.84
CA ALA A 52 5.36 24.97 10.21
C ALA A 52 4.45 25.78 9.27
N ALA A 53 4.95 26.27 8.12
CA ALA A 53 4.21 27.24 7.30
C ALA A 53 4.24 26.97 5.77
N SER A 54 4.41 25.72 5.34
CA SER A 54 4.33 25.39 3.91
C SER A 54 3.61 24.07 3.61
N LEU A 55 2.71 23.63 4.50
CA LEU A 55 1.90 22.41 4.31
C LEU A 55 0.47 22.73 3.83
N ASP A 56 0.29 23.81 3.07
CA ASP A 56 -1.01 24.17 2.48
C ASP A 56 -1.08 23.88 0.97
N LYS A 57 -0.01 23.33 0.39
CA LYS A 57 0.02 22.98 -1.04
C LYS A 57 0.14 21.46 -1.20
N PRO A 58 -0.78 20.82 -1.95
CA PRO A 58 -0.65 19.42 -2.31
C PRO A 58 0.72 19.16 -2.95
N VAL A 59 1.39 18.11 -2.50
CA VAL A 59 2.68 17.72 -3.09
C VAL A 59 2.41 17.03 -4.41
N ASP A 60 2.87 17.62 -5.50
CA ASP A 60 2.89 17.00 -6.83
C ASP A 60 3.62 15.65 -6.79
N TRP A 61 2.90 14.58 -7.11
CA TRP A 61 3.38 13.21 -7.01
C TRP A 61 3.30 12.48 -8.36
N PRO A 62 4.44 12.25 -9.04
CA PRO A 62 4.46 11.55 -10.31
C PRO A 62 4.17 10.06 -10.12
N VAL A 63 3.14 9.56 -10.81
CA VAL A 63 2.72 8.16 -10.79
C VAL A 63 2.85 7.60 -12.19
N ARG A 64 3.74 6.62 -12.37
CA ARG A 64 3.85 5.90 -13.64
C ARG A 64 2.64 4.99 -13.79
N MET A 65 1.93 5.10 -14.90
CA MET A 65 0.73 4.28 -15.17
C MET A 65 1.07 2.90 -15.76
N SER A 66 2.34 2.52 -15.78
CA SER A 66 2.79 1.17 -16.14
C SER A 66 2.52 0.17 -15.01
N LYS A 67 2.51 -1.13 -15.34
CA LYS A 67 2.33 -2.22 -14.35
C LYS A 67 3.35 -2.08 -13.21
N GLY A 68 2.89 -1.99 -11.97
CA GLY A 68 3.72 -1.77 -10.78
C GLY A 68 4.07 -0.32 -10.47
N GLY A 69 3.81 0.62 -11.38
CA GLY A 69 4.06 2.04 -11.16
C GLY A 69 3.23 2.66 -10.03
N PRO A 70 1.90 2.43 -9.94
CA PRO A 70 1.10 2.93 -8.83
C PRO A 70 1.55 2.39 -7.46
N ARG A 71 1.90 1.10 -7.38
CA ARG A 71 2.44 0.49 -6.17
C ARG A 71 3.77 1.13 -5.75
N ALA A 72 4.70 1.29 -6.68
CA ALA A 72 5.99 1.91 -6.41
C ALA A 72 5.82 3.37 -5.95
N GLY A 73 4.99 4.14 -6.66
CA GLY A 73 4.70 5.53 -6.32
C GLY A 73 4.11 5.68 -4.92
N LEU A 74 3.14 4.84 -4.55
CA LEU A 74 2.55 4.88 -3.22
C LEU A 74 3.57 4.53 -2.13
N TYR A 75 4.41 3.52 -2.35
CA TYR A 75 5.42 3.10 -1.38
C TYR A 75 6.47 4.21 -1.15
N GLU A 76 6.96 4.83 -2.22
CA GLU A 76 7.89 5.95 -2.14
C GLU A 76 7.29 7.16 -1.42
N PHE A 77 5.99 7.43 -1.65
CA PHE A 77 5.28 8.50 -0.96
C PHE A 77 5.21 8.24 0.54
N CYS A 78 4.78 7.04 0.93
CA CYS A 78 4.73 6.63 2.33
C CYS A 78 6.10 6.74 2.99
N LYS A 79 7.16 6.30 2.30
CA LYS A 79 8.54 6.39 2.78
C LYS A 79 8.98 7.84 3.02
N LYS A 80 8.68 8.77 2.10
CA LYS A 80 9.02 10.19 2.25
C LYS A 80 8.33 10.84 3.45
N LEU A 81 7.07 10.47 3.70
CA LEU A 81 6.31 10.98 4.84
C LEU A 81 6.55 10.19 6.13
N GLN A 82 7.42 9.17 6.10
CA GLN A 82 7.66 8.24 7.21
C GLN A 82 6.38 7.55 7.71
N TRP A 83 5.43 7.34 6.81
CA TRP A 83 4.21 6.60 7.11
C TRP A 83 4.49 5.10 7.13
N PRO A 84 3.73 4.32 7.91
CA PRO A 84 3.74 2.86 7.83
C PRO A 84 3.53 2.39 6.39
N ALA A 85 4.22 1.31 6.01
CA ALA A 85 4.07 0.75 4.67
C ALA A 85 2.61 0.31 4.41
N PRO A 86 2.07 0.57 3.22
CA PRO A 86 0.73 0.11 2.87
C PRO A 86 0.66 -1.41 2.87
N ASN A 87 -0.40 -1.97 3.45
CA ASN A 87 -0.64 -3.40 3.46
C ASN A 87 -1.64 -3.77 2.36
N PHE A 88 -1.32 -4.78 1.57
CA PHE A 88 -2.17 -5.29 0.50
C PHE A 88 -2.66 -6.69 0.86
N ASP A 89 -3.96 -6.84 0.93
CA ASP A 89 -4.64 -8.13 1.07
C ASP A 89 -5.27 -8.50 -0.27
N CYS A 90 -4.90 -9.66 -0.82
CA CYS A 90 -5.40 -10.11 -2.11
C CYS A 90 -6.27 -11.34 -1.94
N ALA A 91 -7.56 -11.20 -2.23
CA ALA A 91 -8.52 -12.27 -2.15
C ALA A 91 -8.88 -12.78 -3.56
N LYS A 92 -9.02 -14.10 -3.70
CA LYS A 92 -9.62 -14.72 -4.87
C LYS A 92 -11.14 -14.55 -4.75
N VAL A 93 -11.74 -13.87 -5.71
CA VAL A 93 -13.18 -13.68 -5.83
C VAL A 93 -13.68 -14.63 -6.92
N GLU A 94 -14.43 -15.66 -6.50
CA GLU A 94 -15.11 -16.54 -7.43
C GLU A 94 -16.34 -15.84 -7.98
N GLN A 95 -16.44 -15.79 -9.31
CA GLN A 95 -17.61 -15.19 -9.94
C GLN A 95 -18.81 -16.11 -9.70
N SER A 96 -19.85 -15.55 -9.07
CA SER A 96 -21.10 -16.26 -8.79
C SER A 96 -21.87 -16.60 -10.08
N VAL A 97 -21.55 -15.91 -11.19
CA VAL A 97 -22.18 -16.10 -12.49
C VAL A 97 -21.31 -17.04 -13.33
N PRO A 98 -21.82 -18.22 -13.72
CA PRO A 98 -21.14 -19.10 -14.65
C PRO A 98 -20.96 -18.36 -15.98
N THR A 99 -19.71 -18.11 -16.37
CA THR A 99 -19.41 -17.69 -17.74
C THR A 99 -19.43 -18.93 -18.63
N PRO A 100 -19.77 -18.79 -19.93
CA PRO A 100 -19.87 -19.91 -20.86
C PRO A 100 -18.56 -20.70 -21.06
N GLN A 101 -17.44 -20.23 -20.50
CA GLN A 101 -16.11 -20.85 -20.56
C GLN A 101 -15.69 -21.53 -19.23
N GLY A 102 -16.57 -21.57 -18.22
CA GLY A 102 -16.29 -22.16 -16.90
C GLY A 102 -16.32 -21.13 -15.76
N GLN A 103 -16.11 -21.56 -14.51
CA GLN A 103 -16.00 -20.66 -13.36
C GLN A 103 -14.75 -19.77 -13.51
N GLY A 104 -14.94 -18.53 -13.96
CA GLY A 104 -13.91 -17.51 -13.94
C GLY A 104 -13.60 -17.10 -12.49
N PHE A 105 -12.31 -17.09 -12.13
CA PHE A 105 -11.87 -16.46 -10.89
C PHE A 105 -11.22 -15.13 -11.19
N THR A 106 -11.51 -14.16 -10.33
CA THR A 106 -10.85 -12.85 -10.34
C THR A 106 -10.15 -12.64 -9.01
N PHE A 107 -9.26 -11.67 -8.96
CA PHE A 107 -8.58 -11.25 -7.76
C PHE A 107 -9.01 -9.82 -7.46
N ALA A 108 -9.43 -9.59 -6.22
CA ALA A 108 -9.63 -8.25 -5.68
C ALA A 108 -8.52 -7.98 -4.66
N SER A 109 -7.93 -6.79 -4.70
CA SER A 109 -6.94 -6.37 -3.72
C SER A 109 -7.51 -5.27 -2.84
N THR A 110 -7.43 -5.47 -1.54
CA THR A 110 -7.74 -4.46 -0.53
C THR A 110 -6.46 -3.89 0.02
N ILE A 111 -6.32 -2.58 -0.03
CA ILE A 111 -5.18 -1.84 0.50
C ILE A 111 -5.57 -1.14 1.81
N LYS A 112 -4.71 -1.25 2.82
CA LYS A 112 -4.85 -0.56 4.11
C LYS A 112 -3.64 0.34 4.33
N LEU A 113 -3.89 1.63 4.51
CA LEU A 113 -2.87 2.64 4.78
C LEU A 113 -3.17 3.34 6.11
N HIS A 114 -2.19 3.31 7.01
CA HIS A 114 -2.27 4.00 8.29
C HIS A 114 -1.60 5.36 8.18
N ILE A 115 -2.37 6.44 8.35
CA ILE A 115 -1.82 7.81 8.31
C ILE A 115 -1.51 8.26 9.73
N PRO A 116 -0.25 8.55 10.09
CA PRO A 116 0.06 9.11 11.40
C PRO A 116 -0.64 10.46 11.59
N ASN A 117 -1.25 10.66 12.76
CA ASN A 117 -2.08 11.82 13.10
C ASN A 117 -3.44 11.90 12.37
N SER A 118 -3.92 10.79 11.79
CA SER A 118 -5.20 10.71 11.07
C SER A 118 -5.74 9.27 11.12
N ASP A 119 -6.90 9.04 10.51
CA ASP A 119 -7.52 7.72 10.42
C ASP A 119 -6.79 6.73 9.50
N VAL A 120 -7.09 5.45 9.70
CA VAL A 120 -6.70 4.35 8.80
C VAL A 120 -7.64 4.31 7.61
N ILE A 121 -7.08 4.35 6.41
CA ILE A 121 -7.83 4.25 5.16
C ILE A 121 -7.77 2.81 4.66
N SER A 122 -8.92 2.22 4.34
CA SER A 122 -9.02 0.92 3.70
C SER A 122 -9.82 1.06 2.42
N LEU A 123 -9.25 0.66 1.29
CA LEU A 123 -9.90 0.70 -0.02
C LEU A 123 -9.75 -0.64 -0.72
N THR A 124 -10.75 -1.02 -1.51
CA THR A 124 -10.70 -2.23 -2.33
C THR A 124 -10.66 -1.81 -3.80
N GLY A 125 -9.64 -2.29 -4.52
CA GLY A 125 -9.48 -2.10 -5.95
C GLY A 125 -10.40 -2.98 -6.78
N ASP A 126 -10.39 -2.74 -8.08
CA ASP A 126 -11.20 -3.51 -9.02
C ASP A 126 -10.74 -4.97 -9.12
N CYS A 127 -11.63 -5.81 -9.62
CA CYS A 127 -11.37 -7.22 -9.82
C CYS A 127 -10.64 -7.46 -11.15
N PHE A 128 -9.48 -8.14 -11.10
CA PHE A 128 -8.72 -8.49 -12.29
C PHE A 128 -8.39 -9.99 -12.34
N ALA A 129 -8.12 -10.53 -13.53
CA ALA A 129 -7.61 -11.91 -13.66
C ALA A 129 -6.20 -12.09 -13.05
N ASP A 130 -5.44 -11.00 -12.93
CA ASP A 130 -4.09 -10.97 -12.36
C ASP A 130 -4.08 -10.34 -10.97
N LYS A 131 -3.44 -10.99 -9.99
CA LYS A 131 -3.19 -10.41 -8.65
C LYS A 131 -2.45 -9.07 -8.72
N LYS A 132 -1.45 -8.97 -9.61
CA LYS A 132 -0.63 -7.75 -9.76
C LYS A 132 -1.46 -6.56 -10.24
N SER A 133 -2.33 -6.78 -11.22
CA SER A 133 -3.20 -5.74 -11.75
C SER A 133 -4.26 -5.31 -10.72
N ALA A 134 -4.80 -6.26 -9.94
CA ALA A 134 -5.68 -5.93 -8.82
C ALA A 134 -4.98 -5.06 -7.76
N MET A 135 -3.73 -5.38 -7.41
CA MET A 135 -2.95 -4.53 -6.49
C MET A 135 -2.62 -3.16 -7.07
N ASP A 136 -2.32 -3.08 -8.37
CA ASP A 136 -2.04 -1.80 -9.04
C ASP A 136 -3.27 -0.88 -9.04
N SER A 137 -4.47 -1.42 -9.30
CA SER A 137 -5.74 -0.69 -9.17
C SER A 137 -5.98 -0.21 -7.73
N ALA A 138 -5.81 -1.09 -6.74
CA ALA A 138 -5.97 -0.71 -5.32
C ALA A 138 -5.00 0.40 -4.90
N ALA A 139 -3.73 0.32 -5.33
CA ALA A 139 -2.73 1.33 -5.05
C ALA A 139 -3.06 2.68 -5.70
N LEU A 140 -3.54 2.66 -6.95
CA LEU A 140 -3.95 3.86 -7.67
C LEU A 140 -5.16 4.54 -6.99
N LEU A 141 -6.17 3.78 -6.58
CA LEU A 141 -7.31 4.30 -5.82
C LEU A 141 -6.86 4.97 -4.51
N MET A 142 -5.92 4.36 -3.79
CA MET A 142 -5.36 4.97 -2.57
C MET A 142 -4.64 6.28 -2.85
N LEU A 143 -3.92 6.40 -3.97
CA LEU A 143 -3.29 7.65 -4.38
C LEU A 143 -4.33 8.75 -4.67
N TYR A 144 -5.43 8.42 -5.35
CA TYR A 144 -6.51 9.38 -5.57
C TYR A 144 -7.24 9.77 -4.28
N GLU A 145 -7.45 8.84 -3.34
CA GLU A 145 -8.00 9.15 -2.02
C GLU A 145 -7.11 10.12 -1.25
N LEU A 146 -5.78 9.93 -1.30
CA LEU A 146 -4.83 10.88 -0.72
C LEU A 146 -4.89 12.25 -1.39
N GLN A 147 -5.17 12.29 -2.69
CA GLN A 147 -5.41 13.55 -3.41
C GLN A 147 -6.70 14.24 -2.96
N GLN A 148 -7.80 13.49 -2.78
CA GLN A 148 -9.05 14.06 -2.25
C GLN A 148 -8.89 14.64 -0.84
N ARG A 149 -8.01 14.04 -0.03
CA ARG A 149 -7.64 14.54 1.30
C ARG A 149 -6.63 15.70 1.27
N GLY A 150 -6.23 16.17 0.09
CA GLY A 150 -5.28 17.27 -0.08
C GLY A 150 -3.85 16.93 0.35
N ARG A 151 -3.48 15.65 0.43
CA ARG A 151 -2.13 15.21 0.86
C ARG A 151 -1.12 15.24 -0.27
N LEU A 152 -1.58 14.96 -1.49
CA LEU A 152 -0.76 14.94 -2.70
C LEU A 152 -1.60 15.35 -3.92
N GLN A 153 -0.95 15.58 -5.05
CA GLN A 153 -1.59 15.74 -6.34
C GLN A 153 -1.01 14.71 -7.30
N VAL A 154 -1.82 13.75 -7.74
CA VAL A 154 -1.39 12.67 -8.64
C VAL A 154 -1.08 13.26 -10.02
N GLN A 155 0.14 13.03 -10.51
CA GLN A 155 0.54 13.34 -11.87
C GLN A 155 0.75 12.04 -12.63
N GLU A 156 -0.20 11.69 -13.51
CA GLU A 156 -0.14 10.46 -14.30
C GLU A 156 0.88 10.58 -15.43
N ILE A 157 1.94 9.77 -15.35
CA ILE A 157 2.97 9.68 -16.38
C ILE A 157 2.70 8.45 -17.23
N HIS A 158 2.33 8.71 -18.49
CA HIS A 158 2.18 7.70 -19.54
C HIS A 158 3.52 7.56 -20.26
N VAL A 159 4.18 6.41 -20.10
CA VAL A 159 5.41 6.12 -20.83
C VAL A 159 5.00 5.48 -22.15
N SER A 160 5.17 6.24 -23.25
CA SER A 160 4.87 5.80 -24.63
C SER A 160 5.96 4.89 -25.19
#